data_AF-A0ABD0QSJ3-F1
#
_entry.id   AF-A0ABD0QSJ3-F1
#
_cell.length_a   1.000
_cell.length_b   1.000
_cell.length_c   1.000
_cell.angle_alpha   90.00
_cell.angle_beta   90.00
_cell.angle_gamma   90.00
#
_symmetry.space_group_name_H-M   'P 1'
#
loop_
_entity.id
_entity.type
_entity.pdbx_description
1 polymer ?
#
loop_
_entity_poly.entity_id
_entity_poly.type
_entity_poly.pdbx_seq_one_letter_code
_entity_poly.pdbx_strand_id
1 'polypeptide(L)' 'MKEHERREHLKTLDEDGRRKEEEHYEEMKKKHADHPKVNHPGSKDQLKEVWEEADGLDPEDFDPKTFFNLH' A
#
# COMPACT_ATOMS: atom_id res chain seq x y z
N MET A 1 0.23 2.70 -10.56
CA MET A 1 1.06 2.95 -11.76
C MET A 1 2.50 2.59 -11.40
N LYS A 2 3.24 1.88 -12.25
CA LYS A 2 4.66 1.61 -11.96
C LYS A 2 5.46 2.90 -12.17
N GLU A 3 6.39 3.23 -11.29
CA GLU A 3 7.20 4.47 -11.34
C GLU A 3 7.88 4.67 -12.71
N HIS A 4 8.27 3.57 -13.38
CA HIS A 4 8.83 3.60 -14.73
C HIS A 4 7.86 4.15 -15.78
N GLU A 5 6.60 3.71 -15.76
CA GLU A 5 5.56 4.16 -16.71
C GLU A 5 5.26 5.65 -16.54
N ARG A 6 5.26 6.12 -15.28
CA ARG A 6 5.09 7.54 -14.94
C ARG A 6 6.22 8.38 -15.54
N ARG A 7 7.47 7.97 -15.38
CA ARG A 7 8.63 8.70 -15.90
C ARG A 7 8.64 8.80 -17.42
N GLU A 8 8.26 7.72 -18.10
CA GLU A 8 8.14 7.74 -19.56
C GLU A 8 6.99 8.65 -20.02
N HIS A 9 5.86 8.65 -19.31
CA HIS A 9 4.75 9.56 -19.60
C HIS A 9 5.15 11.04 -19.43
N LEU A 10 5.84 11.40 -18.35
CA LEU A 10 6.28 12.78 -18.09
C LEU A 10 7.21 13.33 -19.17
N LYS A 11 8.00 12.47 -19.84
CA LYS A 11 8.88 12.87 -20.96
C LYS A 11 8.11 13.25 -22.22
N THR A 12 6.86 12.78 -22.35
CA THR A 12 6.00 13.08 -23.51
C THR A 12 5.19 14.37 -23.37
N LEU A 13 5.20 14.98 -22.18
CA LEU A 13 4.44 16.19 -21.86
C LEU A 13 5.30 17.44 -22.01
N ASP A 14 4.64 18.57 -22.25
CA ASP A 14 5.25 19.89 -22.19
C ASP A 14 5.46 20.34 -20.72
N GLU A 15 6.04 21.52 -20.53
CA GLU A 15 6.39 22.01 -19.20
C GLU A 15 5.15 22.28 -18.32
N ASP A 16 4.06 22.78 -18.91
CA ASP A 16 2.81 23.00 -18.19
C ASP A 16 2.10 21.68 -17.84
N GLY A 17 2.07 20.72 -18.78
CA GLY A 17 1.50 19.39 -18.56
C GLY A 17 2.27 18.59 -17.52
N ARG A 18 3.59 18.66 -17.53
CA ARG A 18 4.45 18.01 -16.52
C ARG A 18 4.20 18.56 -15.11
N ARG A 19 4.05 19.87 -14.95
CA ARG A 19 3.70 20.49 -13.66
C ARG A 19 2.35 20.00 -13.16
N LYS A 20 1.32 19.98 -14.01
CA LYS A 20 -0.02 19.51 -13.63
C LYS A 20 -0.03 18.02 -13.24
N GLU A 21 0.69 17.19 -13.97
CA GLU A 21 0.79 15.76 -13.68
C GLU A 21 1.56 15.50 -12.36
N GLU A 22 2.58 16.30 -12.07
CA GLU A 22 3.29 16.26 -10.79
C GLU A 22 2.39 16.70 -9.62
N GLU A 23 1.67 17.82 -9.76
CA GLU A 23 0.70 18.29 -8.76
C GLU A 23 -0.39 17.25 -8.50
N HIS A 24 -0.95 16.66 -9.56
CA HIS A 24 -1.95 15.59 -9.45
C HIS A 24 -1.39 14.35 -8.73
N TYR A 25 -0.15 13.97 -9.05
CA TYR A 25 0.51 12.84 -8.38
C TYR A 25 0.76 13.11 -6.90
N GLU A 26 1.22 14.31 -6.54
CA GLU A 26 1.41 14.71 -5.14
C GLU A 26 0.09 14.73 -4.38
N GLU A 27 -0.99 15.26 -4.97
CA GLU A 27 -2.32 15.26 -4.37
C GLU A 27 -2.82 13.82 -4.13
N MET A 28 -2.63 12.92 -5.10
CA MET A 28 -2.98 11.52 -4.96
C MET A 28 -2.18 10.83 -3.86
N LYS A 29 -0.87 11.11 -3.78
CA LYS A 29 -0.01 10.57 -2.71
C LYS A 29 -0.42 11.09 -1.34
N LYS A 30 -0.77 12.37 -1.23
CA LYS A 30 -1.26 12.98 0.01
C LYS A 30 -2.58 12.36 0.45
N LYS A 31 -3.56 12.23 -0.46
CA LYS A 31 -4.82 11.53 -0.18
C LYS A 31 -4.59 10.10 0.30
N HIS A 32 -3.68 9.36 -0.32
CA HIS A 32 -3.34 7.99 0.10
C HIS A 32 -2.64 7.94 1.47
N ALA A 33 -1.85 8.95 1.82
CA ALA A 33 -1.21 9.05 3.14
C ALA A 33 -2.21 9.40 4.25
N ASP A 34 -3.24 10.18 3.94
CA ASP A 34 -4.27 10.62 4.90
C ASP A 34 -5.39 9.58 5.11
N HIS A 35 -5.52 8.58 4.23
CA HIS A 35 -6.47 7.47 4.43
C HIS A 35 -5.93 6.42 5.41
N PRO A 36 -6.78 5.85 6.28
CA PRO A 36 -6.39 4.73 7.12
C PRO A 36 -5.88 3.59 6.24
N LYS A 37 -4.83 2.90 6.69
CA LYS A 37 -4.18 1.81 5.96
C LYS A 37 -5.22 0.78 5.56
N VAL A 38 -5.52 0.69 4.26
CA VAL A 38 -6.43 -0.32 3.72
C VAL A 38 -5.63 -1.61 3.57
N ASN A 39 -5.77 -2.51 4.53
CA ASN A 39 -5.21 -3.84 4.43
C ASN A 39 -5.89 -4.58 3.27
N HIS A 40 -5.14 -4.95 2.23
CA HIS A 40 -5.68 -5.74 1.12
C HIS A 40 -6.07 -7.14 1.63
N PRO A 41 -7.18 -7.74 1.12
CA PRO A 41 -7.61 -9.08 1.48
C PRO A 41 -6.47 -10.10 1.42
N GLY A 42 -6.20 -10.76 2.54
CA GLY A 42 -5.15 -11.79 2.64
C GLY A 42 -3.72 -11.25 2.60
N SER A 43 -3.51 -9.94 2.72
CA SER A 43 -2.18 -9.37 2.92
C SER A 43 -1.58 -9.83 4.25
N LYS A 44 -0.25 -9.94 4.33
CA LYS A 44 0.44 -10.35 5.55
C LYS A 44 0.07 -9.45 6.75
N ASP A 45 -0.12 -8.16 6.51
CA ASP A 45 -0.50 -7.19 7.53
C ASP A 45 -1.90 -7.50 8.08
N GLN A 46 -2.86 -7.86 7.22
CA GLN A 46 -4.18 -8.30 7.66
C GLN A 46 -4.12 -9.60 8.48
N LEU A 47 -3.30 -10.56 8.06
CA LEU A 47 -3.17 -11.83 8.77
C LEU A 47 -2.49 -11.65 10.13
N LYS A 48 -1.51 -10.72 10.23
CA LYS A 48 -0.88 -10.33 11.50
C LYS A 48 -1.86 -9.66 12.46
N GLU A 49 -2.74 -8.79 11.96
CA GLU A 49 -3.80 -8.16 12.75
C GLU A 49 -4.73 -9.21 13.36
N VAL A 50 -5.16 -10.21 12.58
CA VAL A 50 -5.99 -11.32 13.11
C VAL A 50 -5.21 -12.17 14.12
N TRP A 51 -3.94 -12.47 13.86
CA TRP A 51 -3.07 -13.21 14.79
C TRP A 51 -2.87 -12.49 16.14
N GLU A 52 -2.72 -11.17 16.12
CA GLU A 52 -2.57 -10.37 17.33
C GLU A 52 -3.92 -10.17 18.05
N GLU A 53 -4.96 -9.73 17.33
CA GLU A 53 -6.21 -9.31 17.95
C GLU A 53 -7.15 -10.49 18.27
N ALA A 54 -7.25 -11.49 17.39
CA ALA A 54 -8.16 -12.63 17.57
C ALA A 54 -7.50 -13.79 18.32
N ASP A 55 -6.23 -14.09 18.01
CA ASP A 55 -5.51 -15.20 18.63
C ASP A 55 -4.69 -14.77 19.87
N GLY A 56 -4.47 -13.46 20.06
CA GLY A 56 -3.75 -12.93 21.22
C GLY A 56 -2.24 -13.23 21.21
N LEU A 57 -1.68 -13.51 20.03
CA LEU A 57 -0.29 -13.93 19.85
C LEU A 57 0.60 -12.75 19.44
N ASP A 58 1.89 -12.82 19.76
CA ASP A 58 2.84 -11.75 19.43
C ASP A 58 2.94 -11.58 17.89
N PRO A 59 2.75 -10.37 17.34
CA PRO A 59 2.87 -10.12 15.91
C PRO A 59 4.29 -10.35 15.37
N GLU A 60 5.33 -10.33 16.20
CA GLU A 60 6.70 -10.66 15.81
C GLU A 60 6.91 -12.16 15.60
N ASP A 61 6.11 -13.00 16.27
CA ASP A 61 6.11 -14.47 16.12
C ASP A 61 5.20 -14.97 14.99
N PHE A 62 4.65 -14.06 14.17
CA PHE A 62 3.75 -14.43 13.09
C PHE A 62 4.41 -15.39 12.08
N ASP A 63 3.88 -16.61 12.02
CA ASP A 63 4.19 -17.62 11.01
C ASP A 63 2.93 -17.98 10.21
N PRO A 64 2.92 -17.78 8.89
CA PRO A 64 1.72 -18.03 8.08
C PRO A 64 1.29 -19.50 8.11
N LYS A 65 2.24 -20.45 8.21
CA LYS A 65 1.88 -21.87 8.29
C LYS A 65 1.12 -22.17 9.58
N THR A 66 1.56 -21.62 10.70
CA THR A 66 0.90 -21.77 11.99
C THR A 66 -0.47 -21.10 11.98
N PHE A 67 -0.57 -19.87 11.46
CA PHE A 67 -1.83 -19.16 11.28
C PHE A 67 -2.88 -20.01 10.53
N PHE A 68 -2.53 -20.57 9.37
CA PHE A 68 -3.45 -21.41 8.58
C PHE A 68 -3.73 -22.80 9.19
N ASN A 69 -3.01 -23.23 10.23
CA ASN A 69 -3.37 -24.43 10.97
C ASN A 69 -4.36 -24.13 12.12
N LEU A 70 -4.48 -22.87 12.53
CA LEU A 70 -5.41 -22.42 13.56
C LEU A 70 -6.80 -22.06 13.00
N HIS A 71 -6.88 -21.63 11.73
CA HIS A 71 -8.08 -21.18 11.01
C HIS A 71 -8.43 -22.08 9.83
#